data_AF-A0A935B8B9-F1
#
_entry.id   AF-A0A935B8B9-F1
#
_cell.length_a   1.000
_cell.length_b   1.000
_cell.length_c   1.000
_cell.angle_alpha   90.00
_cell.angle_beta   90.00
_cell.angle_gamma   90.00
#
_symmetry.space_group_name_H-M   'P 1'
#
loop_
_entity.id
_entity.type
_entity.pdbx_description
1 polymer ?
#
loop_
_entity_poly.entity_id
_entity_poly.type
_entity_poly.pdbx_seq_one_letter_code
_entity_poly.pdbx_strand_id
1 'polypeptide(L)'
;MAAELQTLDSLPRHSASQVKNKWGDVVRQVNRSGVAAVTNHSTVEMVLMPAAEYERLRGELGALRAQRQGALDELTQRFDARLALLQQPDAAARVEALFESRGQVAPRPKAGASF
;
A
#
# COMPACT_ATOMS: atom_id res chain seq x y z
N MET A 1 4.81 2.27 11.96
CA MET A 1 3.48 2.79 12.30
C MET A 1 3.18 3.86 11.27
N ALA A 2 2.20 3.64 10.39
CA ALA A 2 1.80 4.67 9.43
C ALA A 2 1.32 5.88 10.24
N ALA A 3 1.88 7.06 9.99
CA ALA A 3 1.38 8.27 10.63
C ALA A 3 -0.10 8.41 10.25
N GLU A 4 -1.01 8.29 11.21
CA GLU A 4 -2.42 8.62 10.99
C GLU A 4 -2.48 10.09 10.61
N LEU A 5 -2.74 10.34 9.33
CA LEU A 5 -2.92 11.69 8.84
C LEU A 5 -4.15 12.27 9.51
N GLN A 6 -3.94 13.32 10.30
CA GLN A 6 -5.01 14.05 10.98
C GLN A 6 -6.04 14.54 9.96
N THR A 7 -7.31 14.55 10.35
CA THR A 7 -8.37 15.10 9.50
C THR A 7 -8.15 16.61 9.34
N LEU A 8 -8.43 17.14 8.15
CA LEU A 8 -8.19 18.56 7.83
C LEU A 8 -8.84 19.51 8.83
N ASP A 9 -9.99 19.12 9.40
CA ASP A 9 -10.71 19.96 10.35
C ASP A 9 -10.03 20.11 11.71
N SER A 10 -9.18 19.15 12.09
CA SER A 10 -8.43 19.17 13.34
C SER A 10 -7.12 19.95 13.26
N LEU A 11 -6.72 20.37 12.04
CA LEU A 11 -5.46 21.07 11.83
C LEU A 11 -5.54 22.54 12.29
N PRO A 12 -4.46 23.08 12.88
CA PRO A 12 -4.34 24.52 13.10
C PRO A 12 -4.54 25.27 11.77
N ARG A 13 -5.43 26.27 11.76
CA ARG A 13 -5.80 26.99 10.53
C ARG A 13 -5.09 28.34 10.43
N HIS A 14 -4.58 28.64 9.23
CA HIS A 14 -4.04 29.96 8.87
C HIS A 14 -4.69 30.45 7.58
N SER A 15 -5.25 31.65 7.59
CA SER A 15 -5.73 32.28 6.36
C SER A 15 -4.58 32.57 5.39
N ALA A 16 -4.87 32.60 4.09
CA ALA A 16 -3.91 32.98 3.06
C ALA A 16 -3.26 34.35 3.34
N SER A 17 -4.03 35.29 3.91
CA SER A 17 -3.51 36.60 4.34
C SER A 17 -2.49 36.48 5.47
N GLN A 18 -2.73 35.63 6.48
CA GLN A 18 -1.76 35.36 7.55
C GLN A 18 -0.49 34.70 7.01
N VAL A 19 -0.62 33.73 6.08
CA VAL A 19 0.53 33.09 5.46
C VAL A 19 1.38 34.10 4.70
N LYS A 20 0.74 34.97 3.90
CA LYS A 20 1.42 36.04 3.16
C LYS A 20 2.12 37.04 4.07
N ASN A 21 1.45 37.50 5.13
CA ASN A 21 1.93 38.62 5.94
C ASN A 21 2.80 38.19 7.13
N LYS A 22 2.68 36.93 7.59
CA LYS A 22 3.35 36.40 8.79
C LYS A 22 4.07 35.08 8.53
N TRP A 23 4.65 34.93 7.33
CA TRP A 23 5.29 33.70 6.89
C TRP A 23 6.25 33.09 7.93
N GLY A 24 7.15 33.89 8.51
CA GLY A 24 8.13 33.41 9.48
C GLY A 24 7.49 32.85 10.77
N ASP A 25 6.39 33.44 11.25
CA ASP A 25 5.65 32.94 12.40
C ASP A 25 4.92 31.64 12.06
N VAL A 26 4.30 31.57 10.87
CA VAL A 26 3.62 30.37 10.38
C VAL A 26 4.62 29.21 10.27
N VAL A 27 5.81 29.43 9.69
CA VAL A 27 6.84 28.40 9.59
C VAL A 27 7.31 27.94 10.98
N ARG A 28 7.57 28.86 11.91
CA ARG A 28 7.94 28.50 13.29
C ARG A 28 6.84 27.70 14.00
N GLN A 29 5.57 28.04 13.76
CA GLN A 29 4.46 27.28 14.30
C GLN A 29 4.39 25.89 13.68
N VAL A 30 4.44 25.78 12.35
CA VAL A 30 4.42 24.49 11.63
C VAL A 30 5.57 23.59 12.04
N ASN A 31 6.77 24.13 12.26
CA ASN A 31 7.90 23.36 12.78
C ASN A 31 7.68 22.83 14.22
N ARG A 32 6.82 23.48 15.01
CA ARG A 32 6.46 23.01 16.37
C ARG A 32 5.25 22.08 16.39
N SER A 33 4.25 22.35 15.56
CA SER A 33 2.98 21.60 15.51
C SER A 33 2.95 20.48 14.47
N GLY A 34 3.96 20.40 13.59
CA GLY A 34 4.09 19.40 12.53
C GLY A 34 3.32 19.72 11.26
N VAL A 35 2.08 20.20 11.35
CA VAL A 35 1.21 20.49 10.19
C VAL A 35 0.29 21.68 10.47
N ALA A 36 -0.16 22.36 9.42
CA ALA A 36 -1.20 23.38 9.50
C ALA A 36 -2.01 23.47 8.19
N ALA A 37 -3.32 23.72 8.31
CA ALA A 37 -4.19 23.99 7.17
C ALA A 37 -4.14 25.46 6.78
N VAL A 38 -4.03 25.72 5.48
CA VAL A 38 -4.13 27.07 4.91
C VAL A 38 -5.49 27.24 4.28
N THR A 39 -6.17 28.31 4.67
CA THR A 39 -7.54 28.59 4.23
C THR A 39 -7.65 29.83 3.36
N ASN A 40 -8.59 29.78 2.42
CA ASN A 40 -9.09 30.93 1.69
C ASN A 40 -10.58 31.09 1.97
N HIS A 41 -11.00 32.26 2.45
CA HIS A 41 -12.39 32.53 2.87
C HIS A 41 -13.01 31.40 3.72
N SER A 42 -12.22 30.75 4.58
CA SER A 42 -12.55 29.60 5.47
C SER A 42 -12.51 28.19 4.85
N THR A 43 -12.32 28.06 3.54
CA THR A 43 -12.11 26.77 2.87
C THR A 43 -10.64 26.38 2.96
N VAL A 44 -10.33 25.15 3.38
CA VAL A 44 -8.96 24.63 3.35
C VAL A 44 -8.56 24.36 1.90
N GLU A 45 -7.55 25.07 1.42
CA GLU A 45 -7.02 24.89 0.06
C GLU A 45 -5.71 24.10 0.06
N MET A 46 -4.90 24.26 1.11
CA MET A 46 -3.55 23.70 1.18
C MET A 46 -3.20 23.24 2.60
N VAL A 47 -2.20 22.38 2.73
CA VAL A 47 -1.59 22.00 4.01
C VAL A 47 -0.11 22.35 3.97
N LEU A 48 0.37 23.03 5.01
CA LEU A 48 1.78 23.31 5.24
C LEU A 48 2.36 22.28 6.20
N MET A 49 3.55 21.79 5.86
CA MET A 49 4.32 20.87 6.69
C MET A 49 5.82 21.05 6.45
N PRO A 50 6.68 20.66 7.40
CA PRO A 50 8.12 20.64 7.19
C PRO A 50 8.49 19.74 6.00
N ALA A 51 9.46 20.17 5.19
CA ALA A 51 9.90 19.40 4.02
C ALA A 51 10.41 18.00 4.39
N ALA A 52 11.11 17.86 5.51
CA ALA A 52 11.58 16.57 6.00
C ALA A 52 10.42 15.60 6.30
N GLU A 53 9.30 16.11 6.80
CA GLU A 53 8.11 15.32 7.09
C GLU A 53 7.39 14.88 5.81
N TYR A 54 7.32 15.77 4.81
CA TYR A 54 6.84 15.42 3.47
C TYR A 54 7.68 14.30 2.83
N GLU A 55 9.00 14.42 2.89
CA GLU A 55 9.94 13.41 2.38
C GLU A 55 9.76 12.05 3.07
N ARG A 56 9.59 12.08 4.41
CA ARG A 56 9.32 10.87 5.21
C ARG A 56 8.03 10.19 4.76
N LEU A 57 6.92 10.93 4.66
CA LEU A 57 5.64 10.37 4.21
C LEU A 57 5.71 9.84 2.78
N ARG A 58 6.42 10.53 1.88
CA ARG A 58 6.64 10.04 0.51
C ARG A 58 7.38 8.70 0.52
N GLY A 59 8.42 8.57 1.36
CA GLY A 59 9.16 7.33 1.54
C GLY A 59 8.29 6.19 2.10
N GLU A 60 7.53 6.46 3.16
CA GLU A 60 6.62 5.47 3.77
C GLU A 60 5.54 4.98 2.78
N LEU A 61 4.95 5.89 2.01
CA LEU A 61 3.98 5.53 0.96
C LEU A 61 4.62 4.71 -0.16
N GLY A 62 5.86 5.06 -0.55
CA GLY A 62 6.63 4.29 -1.52
C GLY A 62 6.90 2.85 -1.05
N ALA A 63 7.35 2.70 0.19
CA ALA A 63 7.60 1.40 0.80
C ALA A 63 6.32 0.55 0.91
N LEU A 64 5.20 1.14 1.32
CA LEU A 64 3.91 0.44 1.39
C LEU A 64 3.44 -0.05 0.02
N ARG A 65 3.60 0.78 -1.02
CA ARG A 65 3.28 0.39 -2.41
C ARG A 65 4.17 -0.75 -2.88
N ALA A 66 5.48 -0.66 -2.63
CA ALA A 66 6.42 -1.71 -3.00
C ALA A 66 6.10 -3.04 -2.29
N GLN A 67 5.76 -3.00 -1.00
CA GLN A 67 5.35 -4.18 -0.25
C GLN A 67 4.07 -4.81 -0.83
N ARG A 68 3.06 -3.98 -1.13
CA ARG A 68 1.82 -4.47 -1.76
C ARG A 68 2.08 -5.07 -3.14
N GLN A 69 2.93 -4.43 -3.95
CA GLN A 69 3.28 -4.95 -5.27
C GLN A 69 4.00 -6.29 -5.16
N GLY A 70 5.00 -6.42 -4.29
CA GLY A 70 5.71 -7.68 -4.08
C GLY A 70 4.79 -8.82 -3.64
N ALA A 71 3.81 -8.54 -2.77
CA ALA A 71 2.81 -9.54 -2.37
C ALA A 71 1.90 -9.97 -3.53
N LEU A 72 1.53 -9.05 -4.43
CA LEU A 72 0.76 -9.38 -5.64
C LEU A 72 1.61 -10.17 -6.64
N ASP A 73 2.88 -9.79 -6.83
CA ASP A 73 3.79 -10.49 -7.73
C ASP A 73 4.02 -11.94 -7.28
N GLU A 74 4.19 -12.18 -5.98
CA GLU A 74 4.30 -13.53 -5.41
C GLU A 74 3.03 -14.37 -5.66
N LEU A 75 1.85 -13.77 -5.53
CA LEU A 75 0.58 -14.45 -5.80
C LEU A 75 0.42 -14.77 -7.30
N THR A 76 0.76 -13.82 -8.18
CA THR A 76 0.75 -14.00 -9.63
C THR A 76 1.69 -15.13 -10.03
N GLN A 77 2.94 -15.13 -9.54
CA GLN A 77 3.90 -16.19 -9.83
C GLN A 77 3.39 -17.57 -9.40
N ARG A 78 2.78 -17.68 -8.21
CA ARG A 78 2.19 -18.94 -7.74
C ARG A 78 1.01 -19.40 -8.59
N PHE A 79 0.19 -18.46 -9.05
CA PHE A 79 -0.92 -18.76 -9.95
C PHE A 79 -0.42 -19.24 -11.30
N ASP A 80 0.50 -18.51 -11.92
CA ASP A 80 1.07 -18.84 -13.23
C ASP A 80 1.78 -20.19 -13.20
N ALA A 81 2.54 -20.48 -12.15
CA ALA A 81 3.18 -21.79 -11.97
C ALA A 81 2.15 -22.94 -11.93
N ARG A 82 1.02 -22.74 -11.24
CA ARG A 82 -0.06 -23.74 -11.19
C ARG A 82 -0.79 -23.86 -12.53
N LEU A 83 -1.04 -22.74 -13.20
CA LEU A 83 -1.68 -22.73 -14.51
C LEU A 83 -0.80 -23.44 -15.56
N ALA A 84 0.52 -23.23 -15.53
CA ALA A 84 1.46 -23.89 -16.42
C ALA A 84 1.44 -25.42 -16.27
N LEU A 85 1.29 -25.93 -15.05
CA LEU A 85 1.13 -27.38 -14.81
C LEU A 85 -0.15 -27.92 -15.46
N LEU A 86 -1.26 -27.18 -15.37
CA LEU A 86 -2.55 -27.57 -15.98
C LEU A 86 -2.57 -27.43 -17.50
N GLN A 87 -1.71 -26.57 -18.05
CA GLN A 87 -1.56 -26.37 -19.50
C GLN A 87 -0.59 -27.37 -20.15
N GLN A 88 0.04 -28.28 -19.38
CA GLN A 88 0.89 -29.30 -19.97
C GLN A 88 0.07 -30.23 -20.89
N PRO A 89 0.61 -30.67 -22.04
CA PRO A 89 -0.12 -31.48 -23.02
C PRO A 89 -0.70 -32.78 -22.45
N ASP A 90 -0.07 -33.32 -21.41
CA ASP A 90 -0.44 -34.56 -20.75
C ASP A 90 -1.21 -34.35 -19.44
N ALA A 91 -1.55 -33.09 -19.09
CA ALA A 91 -2.29 -32.78 -17.88
C ALA A 91 -3.64 -33.49 -17.82
N ALA A 92 -4.36 -33.57 -18.95
CA ALA A 92 -5.63 -34.30 -19.05
C ALA A 92 -5.46 -35.79 -18.75
N ALA A 93 -4.45 -36.44 -19.34
CA ALA A 93 -4.15 -37.84 -19.10
C ALA A 93 -3.75 -38.13 -17.64
N ARG A 94 -3.01 -37.22 -17.00
CA ARG A 94 -2.65 -37.34 -15.58
C ARG A 94 -3.88 -37.22 -14.67
N VAL A 95 -4.81 -36.33 -15.01
CA VAL A 95 -6.08 -36.17 -14.27
C VAL A 95 -6.97 -37.41 -14.46
N GLU A 96 -7.08 -37.93 -15.67
CA GLU A 96 -7.83 -39.17 -15.96
C GLU A 96 -7.24 -40.36 -15.18
N ALA A 97 -5.92 -40.55 -15.20
CA ALA A 97 -5.24 -41.60 -14.44
C ALA A 97 -5.49 -41.49 -12.92
N LEU A 98 -5.58 -40.26 -12.37
CA LEU A 98 -5.94 -40.04 -10.97
C LEU A 98 -7.38 -40.49 -10.68
N PHE A 99 -8.34 -40.21 -11.57
CA PHE A 99 -9.72 -40.68 -11.41
C PHE A 99 -9.82 -42.20 -11.54
N GLU A 100 -9.09 -42.81 -12.47
CA GLU A 100 -9.03 -44.27 -12.64
C GLU A 100 -8.43 -44.98 -11.42
N SER A 101 -7.46 -44.34 -10.74
CA SER A 101 -6.88 -44.86 -9.49
C SER A 101 -7.86 -44.87 -8.30
N ARG A 102 -9.09 -44.35 -8.46
CA ARG A 102 -10.12 -44.22 -7.42
C ARG A 102 -9.59 -43.61 -6.10
N GLY A 103 -8.63 -42.69 -6.20
CA GLY A 103 -8.04 -42.02 -5.05
C GLY A 103 -6.96 -42.81 -4.31
N GLN A 104 -6.44 -43.91 -4.87
CA GLN A 104 -5.23 -44.57 -4.36
C GLN A 104 -3.99 -43.80 -4.80
N VAL A 105 -3.70 -42.69 -4.11
CA VAL A 105 -2.46 -41.92 -4.31
C VAL A 105 -1.46 -42.29 -3.22
N ALA A 106 -0.36 -42.94 -3.60
CA ALA A 106 0.81 -43.09 -2.72
C ALA A 106 1.69 -41.84 -2.79
N PRO A 107 2.44 -41.48 -1.73
CA PRO A 107 1.96 -41.12 -0.38
C PRO A 107 1.16 -39.80 -0.39
N ARG A 108 0.42 -39.55 0.71
CA ARG A 108 -0.50 -38.42 0.89
C ARG A 108 0.13 -37.06 0.53
N PRO A 109 -0.30 -36.37 -0.54
CA PRO A 109 0.16 -35.02 -0.82
C PRO A 109 -0.31 -34.07 0.29
N LYS A 110 0.62 -33.29 0.85
CA LYS A 110 0.31 -32.26 1.84
C LYS A 110 -0.31 -31.07 1.10
N ALA A 111 -1.58 -30.78 1.41
CA ALA A 111 -2.27 -29.63 0.86
C ALA A 111 -1.44 -28.35 1.03
N GLY A 112 -1.08 -27.72 -0.08
CA GLY A 112 -0.32 -26.48 -0.11
C GLY A 112 1.20 -26.60 -0.22
N ALA A 113 1.78 -27.81 -0.18
CA ALA A 113 3.25 -27.98 -0.24
C ALA A 113 3.77 -28.61 -1.54
N SER A 114 2.98 -29.40 -2.26
CA SER A 114 3.38 -30.01 -3.55
C SER A 114 2.18 -30.67 -4.23
N PHE A 115 2.00 -30.44 -5.53
CA PHE A 115 1.15 -31.21 -6.45
C PHE A 115 1.97 -31.54 -7.70
#